data_AF-A0A2J8W1C4-F1
#
_entry.id   AF-A0A2J8W1C4-F1
#
_cell.length_a   1.000
_cell.length_b   1.000
_cell.length_c   1.000
_cell.angle_alpha   90.00
_cell.angle_beta   90.00
_cell.angle_gamma   90.00
#
_symmetry.space_group_name_H-M   'P 1'
#
loop_
_entity.id
_entity.type
_entity.pdbx_description
1 polymer ?
#
loop_
_entity_poly.entity_id
_entity_poly.type
_entity_poly.pdbx_seq_one_letter_code
_entity_poly.pdbx_strand_id
1 'polypeptide(L)'
;DTWASEVGPVLSKSPPRLITTWEKVPVGTNGGVTVVGLVSSLLGGTFVGIAYFLTQLIFVNDLDISAPQWPIIAFGGLAGLLGSIVDSYLGATMQYTGLDESTGMVVNSPTNEAKHIAGKPILDNNAVNLFSSVLIAVLLPTAAWGFWPRG
;
A
#
# COMPACT_ATOMS: atom_id res chain seq x y z
N ASP A 1 1.43 1.50 -3.24
CA ASP A 1 2.69 0.74 -3.23
C ASP A 1 3.88 1.39 -3.88
N THR A 2 3.89 1.70 -5.18
CA THR A 2 5.13 2.14 -5.89
C THR A 2 5.90 3.26 -5.18
N TRP A 3 5.21 4.29 -4.69
CA TRP A 3 5.88 5.37 -3.97
C TRP A 3 6.38 4.94 -2.59
N ALA A 4 5.67 4.04 -1.90
CA ALA A 4 6.11 3.53 -0.60
C ALA A 4 7.32 2.59 -0.73
N SER A 5 7.37 1.79 -1.79
CA SER A 5 8.47 0.86 -2.06
C SER A 5 9.71 1.52 -2.69
N GLU A 6 9.56 2.60 -3.47
CA GLU A 6 10.70 3.29 -4.11
C GLU A 6 11.21 4.51 -3.32
N VAL A 7 10.31 5.31 -2.74
CA VAL A 7 10.67 6.56 -2.04
C VAL A 7 10.91 6.30 -0.54
N GLY A 8 10.17 5.34 0.03
CA GLY A 8 10.25 4.98 1.45
C GLY A 8 11.65 4.55 1.91
N PRO A 9 12.34 3.62 1.24
CA PRO A 9 13.68 3.18 1.65
C PRO A 9 14.76 4.26 1.52
N VAL A 10 14.62 5.16 0.53
CA VAL A 10 15.60 6.23 0.25
C VAL A 10 15.50 7.37 1.28
N LEU A 11 14.30 7.64 1.80
CA LEU A 11 14.04 8.73 2.76
C LEU A 11 13.91 8.25 4.22
N SER A 12 13.60 6.98 4.46
CA SER A 12 13.47 6.44 5.81
C SER A 12 14.83 6.00 6.37
N LYS A 13 15.41 6.84 7.24
CA LYS A 13 16.56 6.45 8.09
C LYS A 13 16.17 5.51 9.25
N SER A 14 14.88 5.21 9.40
CA SER A 14 14.38 4.36 10.48
C SER A 14 14.19 2.92 9.98
N PRO A 15 14.64 1.91 10.77
CA PRO A 15 14.46 0.52 10.40
C PRO A 15 12.95 0.20 10.28
N PRO A 16 12.52 -0.49 9.20
CA PRO A 16 11.13 -0.87 9.03
C PRO A 16 10.67 -1.80 10.15
N ARG A 17 9.37 -1.80 10.41
CA ARG A 17 8.75 -2.69 11.39
C ARG A 17 7.79 -3.65 10.69
N LEU A 18 7.80 -4.91 11.08
CA LEU A 18 6.86 -5.87 10.53
C LEU A 18 5.44 -5.51 10.97
N ILE A 19 4.49 -5.44 10.05
CA ILE A 19 3.13 -4.99 10.38
C ILE A 19 2.37 -5.94 11.33
N THR A 20 2.75 -7.22 11.36
CA THR A 20 2.09 -8.26 12.17
C THR A 20 2.62 -8.33 13.60
N THR A 21 3.94 -8.22 13.80
CA THR A 21 4.59 -8.35 15.12
C THR A 21 5.10 -7.02 15.69
N TRP A 22 5.17 -5.98 14.86
CA TRP A 22 5.76 -4.67 15.18
C TRP A 22 7.25 -4.67 15.54
N GLU A 23 7.94 -5.79 15.28
CA GLU A 23 9.37 -5.93 15.49
C GLU A 23 10.17 -5.24 14.38
N LYS A 24 11.37 -4.75 14.71
CA LYS A 24 12.26 -4.15 13.73
C LYS A 24 12.81 -5.25 12.82
N VAL A 25 12.69 -5.05 11.52
CA VAL A 25 13.15 -5.99 10.49
C VAL A 25 14.14 -5.32 9.54
N PRO A 26 15.00 -6.09 8.86
CA PRO A 26 15.88 -5.55 7.83
C PRO A 26 15.11 -4.89 6.69
N VAL A 27 15.72 -3.89 6.06
CA VAL A 27 15.15 -3.24 4.87
C VAL A 27 14.98 -4.26 3.75
N GLY A 28 13.82 -4.25 3.09
CA GLY A 28 13.45 -5.24 2.08
C GLY A 28 12.62 -6.42 2.58
N THR A 29 12.32 -6.49 3.88
CA THR A 29 11.41 -7.51 4.44
C THR A 29 9.97 -7.30 3.95
N ASN A 30 9.34 -8.37 3.45
CA ASN A 30 7.94 -8.32 3.00
C ASN A 30 7.03 -8.01 4.18
N GLY A 31 6.17 -7.00 4.01
CA GLY A 31 5.32 -6.48 5.08
C GLY A 31 6.01 -5.60 6.12
N GLY A 32 7.25 -5.18 5.85
CA GLY A 32 7.93 -4.13 6.60
C GLY A 32 7.36 -2.75 6.29
N VAL A 33 6.78 -2.09 7.30
CA VAL A 33 6.21 -0.74 7.18
C VAL A 33 7.10 0.31 7.84
N THR A 34 7.11 1.51 7.26
CA THR A 34 7.71 2.71 7.85
C THR A 34 6.68 3.83 7.91
N VAL A 35 6.82 4.73 8.89
CA VAL A 35 5.95 5.92 8.98
C VAL A 35 6.06 6.76 7.71
N VAL A 36 7.27 6.91 7.16
CA VAL A 36 7.51 7.62 5.90
C VAL A 36 6.75 6.95 4.76
N GLY A 37 6.85 5.62 4.62
CA GLY A 37 6.13 4.88 3.57
C GLY A 37 4.60 4.98 3.68
N LEU A 38 4.05 4.97 4.90
CA LEU A 38 2.60 5.18 5.12
C LEU A 38 2.16 6.58 4.73
N VAL A 39 2.92 7.61 5.12
CA VAL A 39 2.66 9.01 4.73
C VAL A 39 2.79 9.18 3.23
N SER A 40 3.82 8.60 2.60
CA SER A 40 3.98 8.61 1.14
C SER A 40 2.80 7.92 0.43
N SER A 41 2.26 6.84 0.99
CA SER A 41 1.07 6.15 0.45
C SER A 41 -0.18 7.03 0.53
N LEU A 42 -0.39 7.69 1.67
CA LEU A 42 -1.48 8.65 1.86
C LEU A 42 -1.38 9.81 0.86
N LEU A 43 -0.19 10.41 0.72
CA LEU A 43 0.05 11.52 -0.20
C LEU A 43 -0.13 11.09 -1.66
N GLY A 44 0.38 9.93 -2.05
CA GLY A 44 0.21 9.37 -3.39
C GLY A 44 -1.26 9.13 -3.73
N GLY A 45 -2.02 8.52 -2.81
CA GLY A 45 -3.46 8.33 -2.98
C GLY A 45 -4.22 9.65 -3.08
N THR A 46 -3.85 10.64 -2.25
CA THR A 46 -4.44 11.99 -2.29
C THR A 46 -4.15 12.67 -3.63
N PHE A 47 -2.92 12.56 -4.13
CA PHE A 47 -2.51 13.12 -5.41
C PHE A 47 -3.31 12.52 -6.57
N VAL A 48 -3.51 11.20 -6.58
CA VAL A 48 -4.37 10.53 -7.58
C VAL A 48 -5.81 11.04 -7.49
N GLY A 49 -6.34 11.21 -6.28
CA GLY A 49 -7.67 11.80 -6.06
C GLY A 49 -7.79 13.24 -6.59
N ILE A 50 -6.75 14.07 -6.38
CA ILE A 50 -6.69 15.44 -6.93
C ILE A 50 -6.64 15.41 -8.45
N ALA A 51 -5.78 14.59 -9.05
CA ALA A 51 -5.66 14.47 -10.50
C ALA A 51 -6.98 14.04 -11.15
N TYR A 52 -7.69 13.09 -10.52
CA TYR A 52 -9.01 12.67 -10.96
C TYR A 52 -10.03 13.82 -10.85
N PHE A 53 -10.07 14.51 -9.71
CA PHE A 53 -10.98 15.64 -9.50
C PHE A 53 -10.74 16.78 -10.51
N LEU A 54 -9.48 17.14 -10.78
CA LEU A 54 -9.12 18.13 -11.80
C LEU A 54 -9.54 17.69 -13.21
N THR A 55 -9.39 16.40 -13.52
CA THR A 55 -9.84 15.84 -14.80
C THR A 55 -11.36 15.99 -14.94
N GLN A 56 -12.12 15.73 -13.88
CA GLN A 56 -13.57 15.93 -13.89
C GLN A 56 -13.92 17.41 -14.14
N LEU A 57 -13.28 18.35 -13.45
CA LEU A 57 -13.52 19.79 -13.62
C LEU A 57 -13.27 20.30 -15.06
N ILE A 58 -12.30 19.71 -15.77
CA ILE A 58 -11.91 20.17 -17.12
C ILE A 58 -12.77 19.54 -18.22
N PHE A 59 -13.15 18.26 -18.06
CA PHE A 59 -13.76 17.48 -19.13
C PHE A 59 -15.26 17.19 -18.94
N VAL A 60 -15.84 17.44 -17.77
CA VAL A 60 -17.25 17.19 -17.49
C VAL A 60 -18.01 18.52 -17.41
N ASN A 61 -18.95 18.73 -18.33
CA ASN A 61 -19.70 19.99 -18.43
C ASN A 61 -20.93 20.06 -17.50
N ASP A 62 -21.37 18.93 -16.92
CA ASP A 62 -22.59 18.82 -16.08
C ASP A 62 -22.29 18.56 -14.59
N LEU A 63 -21.19 19.13 -14.08
CA LEU A 63 -20.81 18.99 -12.66
C LEU A 63 -21.81 19.62 -11.69
N ASP A 64 -22.58 20.61 -12.17
CA ASP A 64 -23.54 21.39 -11.37
C ASP A 64 -24.79 20.58 -10.98
N ILE A 65 -25.09 19.52 -11.73
CA ILE A 65 -26.22 18.60 -11.51
C ILE A 65 -25.77 17.36 -10.72
N SER A 66 -24.46 17.14 -10.61
CA SER A 66 -23.87 15.95 -9.99
C SER A 66 -23.54 16.18 -8.51
N ALA A 67 -23.56 15.10 -7.73
CA ALA A 67 -23.15 15.16 -6.32
C ALA A 67 -21.71 15.70 -6.16
N PRO A 68 -21.38 16.38 -5.04
CA PRO A 68 -20.06 16.97 -4.83
C PRO A 68 -18.94 15.93 -4.99
N GLN A 69 -18.01 16.16 -5.92
CA GLN A 69 -16.95 15.20 -6.26
C GLN A 69 -15.68 15.34 -5.42
N TRP A 70 -15.55 16.44 -4.64
CA TRP A 70 -14.40 16.69 -3.78
C TRP A 70 -14.06 15.57 -2.77
N PRO A 71 -15.01 14.75 -2.25
CA PRO A 71 -14.68 13.66 -1.33
C PRO A 71 -13.71 12.63 -1.94
N ILE A 72 -13.62 12.53 -3.28
CA ILE A 72 -12.70 11.61 -3.96
C ILE A 72 -11.23 11.84 -3.60
N ILE A 73 -10.87 13.06 -3.22
CA ILE A 73 -9.52 13.40 -2.76
C ILE A 73 -9.22 12.70 -1.43
N ALA A 74 -10.15 12.82 -0.47
CA ALA A 74 -10.03 12.20 0.84
C ALA A 74 -10.10 10.66 0.75
N PHE A 75 -11.03 10.14 -0.07
CA PHE A 75 -11.11 8.71 -0.33
C PHE A 75 -9.89 8.16 -1.05
N GLY A 76 -9.31 8.90 -2.00
CA GLY A 76 -8.07 8.54 -2.67
C GLY A 76 -6.90 8.43 -1.69
N GLY A 77 -6.75 9.41 -0.79
CA GLY A 77 -5.75 9.34 0.28
C GLY A 77 -5.95 8.13 1.19
N LEU A 78 -7.17 7.95 1.71
CA LEU A 78 -7.50 6.82 2.58
C LEU A 78 -7.29 5.47 1.87
N ALA A 79 -7.62 5.39 0.58
CA ALA A 79 -7.38 4.21 -0.24
C ALA A 79 -5.89 3.90 -0.38
N GLY A 80 -5.06 4.92 -0.62
CA GLY A 80 -3.61 4.76 -0.67
C GLY A 80 -3.03 4.22 0.64
N LEU A 81 -3.49 4.76 1.77
CA LEU A 81 -3.06 4.32 3.10
C LEU A 81 -3.54 2.90 3.44
N LEU A 82 -4.83 2.62 3.27
CA LEU A 82 -5.40 1.31 3.56
C LEU A 82 -4.84 0.24 2.62
N GLY A 83 -4.63 0.59 1.35
CA GLY A 83 -4.02 -0.29 0.37
C GLY A 83 -2.63 -0.75 0.78
N SER A 84 -1.76 0.18 1.21
CA SER A 84 -0.41 -0.18 1.64
C SER A 84 -0.39 -0.98 2.96
N ILE A 85 -1.35 -0.76 3.85
CA ILE A 85 -1.52 -1.56 5.07
C ILE A 85 -1.93 -2.99 4.72
N VAL A 86 -2.95 -3.16 3.85
CA VAL A 86 -3.43 -4.48 3.42
C VAL A 86 -2.33 -5.22 2.68
N ASP A 87 -1.64 -4.55 1.76
CA ASP A 87 -0.53 -5.13 1.01
C ASP A 87 0.59 -5.60 1.92
N SER A 88 0.99 -4.75 2.88
CA SER A 88 2.02 -5.11 3.87
C SER A 88 1.58 -6.29 4.75
N TYR A 89 0.29 -6.36 5.13
CA TYR A 89 -0.22 -7.46 5.94
C TYR A 89 -0.21 -8.78 5.18
N LEU A 90 -0.63 -8.76 3.92
CA LEU A 90 -0.58 -9.92 3.04
C LEU A 90 0.88 -10.32 2.75
N GLY A 91 1.77 -9.35 2.54
CA GLY A 91 3.21 -9.58 2.42
C GLY A 91 3.79 -10.29 3.63
N ALA A 92 3.52 -9.79 4.84
CA ALA A 92 4.03 -10.38 6.08
C ALA A 92 3.49 -11.79 6.37
N THR A 93 2.34 -12.16 5.83
CA THR A 93 1.67 -13.44 6.11
C THR A 93 1.85 -14.47 5.00
N MET A 94 1.85 -14.04 3.74
CA MET A 94 1.76 -14.89 2.55
C MET A 94 3.00 -14.86 1.65
N GLN A 95 3.96 -13.96 1.88
CA GLN A 95 5.23 -13.92 1.14
C GLN A 95 6.37 -14.32 2.06
N TYR A 96 7.23 -15.25 1.60
CA TYR A 96 8.40 -15.64 2.36
C TYR A 96 9.43 -14.51 2.41
N THR A 97 9.99 -14.26 3.59
CA THR A 97 11.21 -13.45 3.75
C THR A 97 12.20 -14.21 4.62
N GLY A 98 13.43 -14.35 4.13
CA GLY A 98 14.59 -14.80 4.88
C GLY A 98 15.74 -13.79 4.82
N LEU A 99 16.66 -13.87 5.77
CA LEU A 99 17.93 -13.15 5.74
C LEU A 99 19.03 -14.17 5.41
N ASP A 100 19.71 -13.97 4.29
CA ASP A 100 20.89 -14.75 3.97
C ASP A 100 22.04 -14.30 4.87
N GLU A 101 22.51 -15.20 5.75
CA GLU A 101 23.58 -14.89 6.71
C GLU A 101 24.95 -14.71 6.04
N SER A 102 25.15 -15.25 4.84
CA SER A 102 26.41 -15.15 4.10
C SER A 102 26.60 -13.76 3.45
N THR A 103 25.51 -13.19 2.93
CA THR A 103 25.51 -11.91 2.22
C THR A 103 24.96 -10.76 3.05
N GLY A 104 24.23 -11.05 4.14
CA GLY A 104 23.51 -10.07 4.94
C GLY A 104 22.30 -9.45 4.20
N MET A 105 21.88 -10.04 3.09
CA MET A 105 20.79 -9.53 2.25
C MET A 105 19.47 -10.25 2.53
N VAL A 106 18.37 -9.52 2.35
CA VAL A 106 17.02 -10.09 2.44
C VAL A 106 16.70 -10.86 1.16
N VAL A 107 16.27 -12.11 1.31
CA VAL A 107 15.88 -13.01 0.22
C VAL A 107 14.40 -13.36 0.31
N ASN A 108 13.75 -13.43 -0.84
CA ASN A 108 12.32 -13.73 -0.97
C ASN A 108 12.02 -15.19 -1.29
N SER A 109 13.03 -16.06 -1.20
CA SER A 109 12.89 -17.50 -1.42
C SER A 109 13.72 -18.27 -0.39
N PRO A 110 13.23 -19.43 0.07
CA PRO A 110 13.97 -20.26 1.00
C PRO A 110 15.24 -20.80 0.34
N THR A 111 16.38 -20.52 0.95
CA THR A 111 17.70 -21.06 0.58
C THR A 111 18.33 -21.71 1.81
N ASN A 112 19.32 -22.57 1.61
CA ASN A 112 19.97 -23.32 2.71
C ASN A 112 20.69 -22.41 3.72
N GLU A 113 21.06 -21.19 3.32
CA GLU A 113 21.78 -20.21 4.14
C GLU A 113 20.87 -19.08 4.64
N ALA A 114 19.57 -19.10 4.29
CA ALA A 114 18.62 -18.09 4.70
C ALA A 114 17.95 -18.43 6.02
N LYS A 115 18.13 -17.56 7.01
CA LYS A 115 17.37 -17.57 8.25
C LYS A 115 16.00 -16.95 8.02
N HIS A 116 14.93 -17.69 8.29
CA HIS A 116 13.56 -17.21 8.14
C HIS A 116 13.28 -15.99 9.04
N ILE A 117 12.60 -14.98 8.47
CA ILE A 117 12.14 -13.77 9.18
C ILE A 117 10.61 -13.76 9.28
N ALA A 118 9.92 -13.86 8.14
CA ALA A 118 8.47 -13.63 8.07
C ALA A 118 7.79 -14.37 6.91
N GLY A 119 6.47 -14.52 7.05
CA GLY A 119 5.56 -15.07 6.05
C GLY A 119 5.83 -16.52 5.67
N LYS A 120 5.10 -16.98 4.65
CA LYS A 120 5.14 -18.34 4.10
C LYS A 120 5.27 -18.26 2.59
N PRO A 121 5.86 -19.24 1.90
CA PRO A 121 5.96 -19.24 0.44
C PRO A 121 4.64 -19.69 -0.20
N ILE A 122 3.53 -19.00 0.09
CA ILE A 122 2.19 -19.35 -0.40
C ILE A 122 1.85 -18.57 -1.67
N LEU A 123 2.16 -17.28 -1.70
CA LEU A 123 1.88 -16.39 -2.83
C LEU A 123 3.12 -15.64 -3.28
N ASP A 124 3.20 -15.37 -4.58
CA ASP A 124 4.19 -14.46 -5.16
C ASP A 124 3.75 -12.99 -5.02
N ASN A 125 4.69 -12.06 -5.25
CA ASN A 125 4.45 -10.64 -5.05
C ASN A 125 3.35 -10.10 -6.00
N ASN A 126 3.26 -10.66 -7.19
CA ASN A 126 2.25 -10.25 -8.17
C ASN A 126 0.84 -10.67 -7.74
N ALA A 127 0.67 -11.87 -7.19
CA ALA A 127 -0.63 -12.33 -6.72
C ALA A 127 -1.13 -11.52 -5.52
N VAL A 128 -0.23 -11.16 -4.60
CA VAL A 128 -0.57 -10.31 -3.44
C VAL A 128 -1.00 -8.92 -3.91
N ASN A 129 -0.20 -8.25 -4.75
CA ASN A 129 -0.55 -6.94 -5.30
C ASN A 129 -1.90 -6.96 -6.04
N LEU A 130 -2.16 -8.02 -6.82
CA LEU A 130 -3.43 -8.18 -7.53
C LEU A 130 -4.61 -8.33 -6.56
N PHE A 131 -4.50 -9.19 -5.55
CA PHE A 131 -5.54 -9.37 -4.55
C PHE A 131 -5.80 -8.10 -3.74
N SER A 132 -4.73 -7.44 -3.26
CA SER A 132 -4.81 -6.16 -2.55
C SER A 132 -5.55 -5.11 -3.38
N SER A 133 -5.17 -4.99 -4.65
CA SER A 133 -5.76 -4.01 -5.57
C SER A 133 -7.24 -4.28 -5.85
N VAL A 134 -7.62 -5.56 -6.09
CA VAL A 134 -9.02 -5.94 -6.34
C VAL A 134 -9.87 -5.70 -5.09
N LEU A 135 -9.36 -6.08 -3.91
CA LEU A 135 -10.07 -5.88 -2.65
C LEU A 135 -10.36 -4.40 -2.40
N ILE A 136 -9.33 -3.56 -2.55
CA ILE A 136 -9.41 -2.09 -2.43
C ILE A 136 -10.39 -1.52 -3.45
N ALA A 137 -10.30 -1.94 -4.72
CA ALA A 137 -11.16 -1.46 -5.80
C ALA A 137 -12.64 -1.81 -5.61
N VAL A 138 -12.97 -2.87 -4.87
CA VAL A 138 -14.36 -3.25 -4.57
C VAL A 138 -14.86 -2.60 -3.28
N LEU A 139 -14.05 -2.58 -2.22
CA LEU A 139 -14.47 -2.10 -0.90
C LEU A 139 -14.59 -0.59 -0.82
N LEU A 140 -13.72 0.16 -1.51
CA LEU A 140 -13.76 1.63 -1.42
C LEU A 140 -14.97 2.27 -2.11
N PRO A 141 -15.35 1.90 -3.34
CA PRO A 141 -16.55 2.46 -3.95
C PRO A 141 -17.83 2.12 -3.19
N THR A 142 -17.90 0.90 -2.64
CA THR A 142 -19.06 0.45 -1.83
C THR A 142 -19.17 1.22 -0.52
N ALA A 143 -18.04 1.45 0.18
CA ALA A 143 -18.01 2.30 1.36
C ALA A 143 -18.31 3.78 1.02
N ALA A 144 -17.69 4.30 -0.04
CA ALA A 144 -17.86 5.69 -0.47
C ALA A 144 -19.30 6.01 -0.83
N TRP A 145 -20.03 5.08 -1.45
CA TRP A 145 -21.46 5.22 -1.74
C TRP A 145 -22.31 5.53 -0.50
N GLY A 146 -21.94 4.97 0.66
CA GLY A 146 -22.68 5.17 1.93
C GLY A 146 -22.47 6.55 2.55
N PHE A 147 -21.31 7.17 2.33
CA PHE A 147 -20.93 8.46 2.91
C PHE A 147 -20.96 9.60 1.89
N TRP A 148 -21.27 9.31 0.63
CA TRP A 148 -21.27 10.31 -0.42
C TRP A 148 -22.35 11.37 -0.12
N PRO A 149 -22.00 12.66 -0.10
CA PRO A 149 -22.97 13.72 0.10
C PRO A 149 -24.00 13.65 -1.03
N ARG A 150 -25.26 13.40 -0.67
CA ARG A 150 -26.39 13.47 -1.59
C ARG A 150 -26.92 14.90 -1.53
N GLY A 151 -26.85 15.59 -2.67
CA GLY A 151 -27.52 16.88 -2.85
C GLY A 151 -29.03 16.74 -2.84
#